data_AF-A0A8J6M0D3-F1
#
_entry.id   AF-A0A8J6M0D3-F1
#
_cell.length_a   1.000
_cell.length_b   1.000
_cell.length_c   1.000
_cell.angle_alpha   90.00
_cell.angle_beta   90.00
_cell.angle_gamma   90.00
#
_symmetry.space_group_name_H-M   'P 1'
#
loop_
_entity.id
_entity.type
_entity.pdbx_description
1 polymer ?
#
loop_
_entity_poly.entity_id
_entity_poly.type
_entity_poly.pdbx_seq_one_letter_code
_entity_poly.pdbx_strand_id
1 'polypeptide(L)' 'MKKYLTKNFSLAMGVGAGTAIYQYFVNSTDAFDFYKPVFIALVTFVLLSIYSAVKYQKQNSQ' A
#
# COMPACT_ATOMS: atom_id res chain seq x y z
N MET A 1 -10.48 -14.90 4.85
CA MET A 1 -9.71 -14.38 3.70
C MET A 1 -10.08 -12.94 3.29
N LYS A 2 -11.35 -12.63 3.03
CA LYS A 2 -11.75 -11.30 2.52
C LYS A 2 -11.40 -10.09 3.43
N LYS A 3 -11.48 -10.24 4.76
CA LYS A 3 -11.30 -9.11 5.72
C LYS A 3 -9.86 -8.57 5.80
N TYR A 4 -8.83 -9.42 5.67
CA TYR A 4 -7.44 -8.94 5.65
C TYR A 4 -7.09 -8.34 4.29
N LEU A 5 -7.65 -8.86 3.20
CA LEU A 5 -7.41 -8.34 1.85
C LEU A 5 -7.97 -6.93 1.71
N THR A 6 -9.21 -6.69 2.17
CA THR A 6 -9.80 -5.35 2.17
C THR A 6 -9.07 -4.38 3.10
N LYS A 7 -8.60 -4.85 4.27
CA LYS A 7 -7.78 -4.02 5.18
C LYS A 7 -6.45 -3.61 4.53
N ASN A 8 -5.75 -4.55 3.92
CA ASN A 8 -4.47 -4.28 3.26
C ASN A 8 -4.65 -3.35 2.05
N PHE A 9 -5.75 -3.52 1.31
CA PHE A 9 -6.11 -2.63 0.21
C PHE A 9 -6.37 -1.20 0.69
N SER A 10 -7.15 -1.03 1.76
CA SER A 10 -7.40 0.29 2.36
C SER A 10 -6.12 0.95 2.85
N LEU A 11 -5.20 0.19 3.47
CA LEU A 11 -3.90 0.71 3.91
C LEU A 11 -3.04 1.15 2.72
N ALA A 12 -2.93 0.30 1.69
CA ALA A 12 -2.21 0.62 0.47
C ALA A 12 -2.75 1.88 -0.21
N MET A 13 -4.07 2.06 -0.20
CA MET A 13 -4.69 3.28 -0.74
C MET A 13 -4.37 4.52 0.09
N GLY A 14 -4.34 4.40 1.42
CA GLY A 14 -3.88 5.48 2.30
C GLY A 14 -2.43 5.88 2.02
N VAL A 15 -1.53 4.91 1.82
CA VAL A 15 -0.12 5.18 1.48
C VAL A 15 0.01 5.85 0.11
N GLY A 16 -0.73 5.37 -0.90
CA GLY A 16 -0.76 6.00 -2.23
C GLY A 16 -1.26 7.44 -2.18
N ALA A 17 -2.39 7.69 -1.50
CA ALA A 17 -2.94 9.02 -1.32
C ALA A 17 -1.97 9.95 -0.57
N GLY A 18 -1.36 9.47 0.52
CA GLY A 18 -0.34 10.23 1.26
C GLY A 18 0.87 10.58 0.40
N THR A 19 1.31 9.66 -0.46
CA THR A 19 2.40 9.90 -1.42
C THR A 19 2.02 11.00 -2.43
N ALA A 20 0.80 10.95 -2.97
CA ALA A 20 0.32 11.97 -3.91
C ALA A 20 0.24 13.35 -3.25
N ILE A 21 -0.28 13.41 -2.02
CA ILE A 21 -0.33 14.65 -1.21
C ILE A 21 1.08 15.18 -0.96
N TYR A 22 2.00 14.31 -0.54
CA TYR A 22 3.39 14.72 -0.30
C TYR A 22 4.06 15.27 -1.57
N GLN A 23 3.88 14.59 -2.69
CA GLN A 23 4.43 15.03 -3.97
C GLN A 23 3.84 16.38 -4.39
N TYR A 24 2.53 16.56 -4.26
CA TYR A 24 1.85 17.78 -4.70
C TYR A 24 2.16 19.00 -3.81
N PHE A 25 2.17 18.82 -2.49
CA PHE A 25 2.32 19.94 -1.54
C PHE A 25 3.75 20.18 -1.07
N VAL A 26 4.57 19.14 -0.98
CA VAL A 26 5.91 19.21 -0.37
C VAL A 26 7.02 19.13 -1.41
N ASN A 27 6.85 18.30 -2.45
CA ASN A 27 7.81 18.15 -3.55
C ASN A 27 7.34 18.89 -4.83
N SER A 28 6.87 20.12 -4.65
CA SER A 28 6.23 20.96 -5.68
C SER A 28 7.17 21.54 -6.74
N THR A 29 8.48 21.27 -6.62
CA THR A 29 9.50 21.71 -7.59
C THR A 29 9.46 20.90 -8.88
N ASP A 30 8.97 19.67 -8.82
CA ASP A 30 8.80 18.77 -9.97
C ASP A 30 7.35 18.70 -10.44
N ALA A 31 7.14 18.41 -11.73
CA ALA A 31 5.82 18.10 -12.24
C ALA A 31 5.21 16.91 -11.49
N PHE A 32 3.91 16.99 -11.17
CA PHE A 32 3.23 15.91 -10.48
C PHE A 32 3.19 14.64 -11.34
N ASP A 33 3.86 13.59 -10.87
CA ASP A 33 3.93 12.28 -11.51
C ASP A 33 2.96 11.33 -10.82
N PHE A 34 1.78 11.16 -11.41
CA PHE A 34 0.71 10.30 -10.90
C PHE A 34 1.10 8.82 -10.81
N TYR A 35 2.09 8.36 -11.57
CA TYR A 35 2.48 6.94 -11.57
C TYR A 35 3.21 6.56 -10.28
N LYS A 36 3.96 7.48 -9.67
CA LYS A 36 4.64 7.26 -8.39
C LYS A 36 3.68 6.82 -7.27
N PRO A 37 2.64 7.59 -6.89
CA PRO A 37 1.72 7.20 -5.83
C PRO A 37 0.95 5.92 -6.14
N VAL A 38 0.60 5.67 -7.41
CA VAL A 38 -0.06 4.43 -7.84
C VAL A 38 0.86 3.22 -7.67
N PHE A 39 2.12 3.34 -8.12
CA PHE A 39 3.11 2.28 -8.00
C PHE A 39 3.41 1.95 -6.54
N ILE A 40 3.58 2.97 -5.69
CA ILE A 40 3.81 2.78 -4.25
C ILE A 40 2.61 2.08 -3.57
N ALA A 41 1.38 2.45 -3.94
CA ALA A 41 0.19 1.77 -3.43
C ALA A 41 0.18 0.28 -3.81
N LEU A 42 0.45 -0.04 -5.09
CA LEU A 42 0.50 -1.43 -5.57
C LEU A 42 1.56 -2.26 -4.85
N VAL A 43 2.79 -1.74 -4.74
CA VAL A 43 3.88 -2.44 -4.04
C VAL A 43 3.53 -2.65 -2.57
N THR A 44 2.98 -1.63 -1.91
CA THR A 44 2.53 -1.73 -0.51
C THR A 44 1.46 -2.81 -0.34
N PHE A 45 0.49 -2.87 -1.25
CA PHE A 45 -0.58 -3.87 -1.20
C PHE A 45 -0.03 -5.30 -1.34
N VAL A 46 0.90 -5.51 -2.27
CA VAL A 46 1.54 -6.82 -2.49
C VAL A 46 2.32 -7.26 -1.25
N LEU A 47 3.15 -6.38 -0.69
CA LEU A 47 3.95 -6.67 0.50
C LEU A 47 3.07 -7.00 1.72
N LEU A 48 2.02 -6.20 1.96
CA LEU A 48 1.08 -6.46 3.06
C LEU A 48 0.32 -7.77 2.87
N SER A 49 -0.02 -8.12 1.62
CA SER A 49 -0.71 -9.36 1.28
C SER A 49 0.17 -10.57 1.50
N ILE A 50 1.44 -10.52 1.06
CA ILE A 50 2.43 -11.58 1.32
C ILE A 50 2.65 -11.73 2.83
N TYR A 51 2.90 -10.64 3.55
CA TYR A 51 3.08 -10.66 5.00
C TYR A 51 1.88 -11.30 5.72
N SER A 52 0.67 -10.91 5.33
CA SER A 52 -0.57 -11.44 5.92
C SER A 52 -0.74 -12.93 5.60
N ALA A 53 -0.41 -13.36 4.38
CA ALA A 53 -0.48 -14.76 3.98
C ALA A 53 0.52 -15.62 4.76
N VAL A 54 1.78 -15.18 4.87
CA VAL A 54 2.83 -15.86 5.65
C VAL A 54 2.44 -15.93 7.13
N LYS A 55 1.93 -14.83 7.69
CA LYS A 55 1.47 -14.79 9.08
C LYS A 55 0.31 -15.75 9.32
N TYR A 56 -0.65 -15.81 8.39
CA TYR A 56 -1.79 -16.70 8.49
C TYR A 56 -1.38 -18.18 8.45
N GLN A 57 -0.43 -18.55 7.59
CA GLN A 57 0.14 -19.89 7.54
C GLN A 57 0.84 -20.27 8.85
N LYS A 58 1.70 -19.39 9.37
CA LYS A 58 2.41 -19.62 10.64
C LYS A 58 1.47 -19.83 11.83
N GLN A 59 0.33 -19.13 11.86
CA GLN A 59 -0.64 -19.21 12.95
C GLN A 59 -1.50 -20.48 12.91
N ASN A 60 -1.71 -21.08 11.73
CA ASN A 60 -2.47 -22.32 11.57
C ASN A 60 -1.60 -23.60 11.64
N SER A 61 -0.27 -23.47 11.76
CA SER A 61 0.66 -24.59 11.94
C SER A 61 1.06 -24.82 13.42
N GLN A 62 0.48 -24.05 14.35
CA GLN A 62 0.55 -24.27 15.80
C GLN A 62 -0.78 -24.81 16.30
#